data_AF-A0A318ZSV8-F1
#
_entry.id   AF-A0A318ZSV8-F1
#
_cell.length_a   1.000
_cell.length_b   1.000
_cell.length_c   1.000
_cell.angle_alpha   90.00
_cell.angle_beta   90.00
_cell.angle_gamma   90.00
#
_symmetry.space_group_name_H-M   'P 1'
#
loop_
_entity.id
_entity.type
_entity.pdbx_description
1 polymer ?
#
loop_
_entity_poly.entity_id
_entity_poly.type
_entity_poly.pdbx_seq_one_letter_code
_entity_poly.pdbx_strand_id
1 'polypeptide(L)'
;MVHDWELPHLDGSTGMDASCLEGLQRYLDECPDLQPNSARAISGPTIASMPTPMLGTFDPMIDPSLGASAPAQAADSHVVNHQLSEEIDFQSILPAHPEPSDYKIVNFSPYKVHQRLAKKMRVGRFLLAADAAHLCNPFGGLGLTGGIVDVGGLLDCLAGIYSGQADEDILDIYDSVRRSKYNTIVNPTSSGNIRLLFEQNPETALQDSDLLRACKAAETDPAVTEKLAKAAERLQYDFTQHYRT
;
A
#
# COMPACT_ATOMS: atom_id res chain seq x y z
N MET A 1 -3.90 -21.54 30.87
CA MET A 1 -2.47 -21.18 30.90
C MET A 1 -2.24 -20.17 29.79
N VAL A 2 -2.42 -18.90 30.11
CA VAL A 2 -2.04 -17.77 29.25
C VAL A 2 -0.75 -17.27 29.89
N HIS A 3 0.36 -17.31 29.16
CA HIS A 3 1.63 -16.79 29.64
C HIS A 3 1.65 -15.28 29.42
N ASP A 4 1.78 -14.54 30.51
CA ASP A 4 2.13 -13.12 30.52
C ASP A 4 3.46 -12.92 29.79
N TRP A 5 3.43 -12.17 28.68
CA TRP A 5 4.61 -11.60 28.06
C TRP A 5 4.74 -10.15 28.52
N GLU A 6 5.44 -9.94 29.64
CA GLU A 6 5.93 -8.61 29.99
C GLU A 6 7.10 -8.28 29.04
N LEU A 7 6.91 -7.27 28.18
CA LEU A 7 7.99 -6.67 27.42
C LEU A 7 8.96 -5.98 28.41
N PRO A 8 10.28 -6.20 28.32
CA PRO A 8 11.22 -5.50 29.17
C PRO A 8 11.11 -3.99 28.91
N HIS A 9 11.06 -3.22 30.01
CA HIS A 9 11.11 -1.77 29.98
C HIS A 9 12.33 -1.30 29.19
N LEU A 10 12.08 -0.82 27.96
CA LEU A 10 13.05 -0.04 27.21
C LEU A 10 13.17 1.29 27.94
N ASP A 11 14.29 1.52 28.62
CA ASP A 11 14.61 2.83 29.14
C ASP A 11 14.72 3.83 27.96
N GLY A 12 14.29 5.07 28.20
CA GLY A 12 14.24 6.11 27.16
C GLY A 12 15.61 6.64 26.74
N SER A 13 16.70 5.86 26.84
CA SER A 13 18.07 6.30 26.54
C SER A 13 18.65 5.78 25.22
N THR A 14 18.00 4.84 24.54
CA THR A 14 18.33 4.52 23.13
C THR A 14 17.55 5.43 22.18
N GLY A 15 17.87 6.72 22.20
CA GLY A 15 17.50 7.61 21.11
C GLY A 15 18.15 7.13 19.80
N MET A 16 17.50 7.35 18.66
CA MET A 16 18.10 7.18 17.33
C MET A 16 19.53 7.74 17.35
N ASP A 17 20.53 6.86 17.26
CA ASP A 17 21.92 7.27 17.28
C ASP A 17 22.26 8.11 16.03
N ALA A 18 23.38 8.85 16.06
CA ALA A 18 23.77 9.70 14.94
C ALA A 18 24.01 8.91 13.63
N SER A 19 24.46 7.65 13.72
CA SER A 19 24.65 6.78 12.56
C SER A 19 23.32 6.36 11.94
N CYS A 20 22.28 6.30 12.77
CA CYS A 20 20.92 6.06 12.34
C CYS A 20 20.36 7.24 11.52
N LEU A 21 20.54 8.46 12.00
CA LEU A 21 20.12 9.66 11.27
C LEU A 21 20.90 9.86 9.97
N GLU A 22 22.20 9.56 9.97
CA GLU A 22 23.03 9.59 8.76
C GLU A 22 22.58 8.56 7.72
N GLY A 23 22.17 7.36 8.14
CA GLY A 23 21.63 6.34 7.25
C GLY A 23 20.31 6.75 6.62
N LEU A 24 19.41 7.37 7.39
CA LEU A 24 18.15 7.93 6.88
C LEU A 24 18.40 9.08 5.91
N GLN A 25 19.32 10.00 6.22
CA GLN A 25 19.67 11.09 5.32
C GLN A 25 20.29 10.56 4.02
N ARG A 26 21.20 9.59 4.08
CA ARG A 26 21.77 8.93 2.90
C ARG A 26 20.70 8.27 2.03
N TYR A 27 19.70 7.65 2.65
CA TYR A 27 18.56 7.09 1.92
C TYR A 27 17.76 8.18 1.18
N LEU A 28 17.47 9.30 1.83
CA LEU A 28 16.76 10.45 1.24
C LEU A 28 17.58 11.12 0.11
N ASP A 29 18.90 11.13 0.23
CA ASP A 29 19.81 11.67 -0.78
C ASP A 29 19.91 10.75 -2.02
N GLU A 30 19.96 9.43 -1.82
CA GLU A 30 19.92 8.44 -2.92
C GLU A 30 18.55 8.35 -3.60
N CYS A 31 17.49 8.85 -2.94
CA CYS A 31 16.11 8.79 -3.40
C CYS A 31 15.46 10.18 -3.48
N PRO A 32 15.85 11.06 -4.42
CA PRO A 32 15.31 12.42 -4.51
C PRO A 32 13.79 12.49 -4.77
N ASP A 33 13.19 11.43 -5.32
CA ASP A 33 11.73 11.32 -5.52
C ASP A 33 10.97 10.99 -4.21
N LEU A 34 11.69 10.61 -3.16
CA LEU A 34 11.22 10.35 -1.79
C LEU A 34 11.46 11.55 -0.85
N GLN A 35 11.96 12.69 -1.38
CA GLN A 35 12.14 13.91 -0.59
C GLN A 35 10.84 14.22 0.17
N PRO A 36 10.92 14.54 1.48
CA PRO A 36 9.78 14.56 2.37
C PRO A 36 8.88 15.76 2.07
N ASN A 37 8.02 15.61 1.06
CA ASN A 37 6.73 16.26 1.11
C ASN A 37 5.88 15.44 2.10
N SER A 38 5.97 15.89 3.37
CA SER A 38 5.24 15.46 4.56
C SER A 38 5.63 14.13 5.23
N ALA A 39 6.83 14.07 5.81
CA ALA A 39 6.98 13.47 7.15
C ALA A 39 6.63 14.54 8.20
N ARG A 40 5.39 15.04 8.16
CA ARG A 40 4.77 15.73 9.29
C ARG A 40 3.97 14.67 10.02
N ALA A 41 4.10 14.63 11.35
CA ALA A 41 3.14 13.94 12.21
C ALA A 41 1.72 14.15 11.65
N ILE A 42 0.96 13.06 11.57
CA ILE A 42 -0.42 13.00 11.09
C ILE A 42 -1.23 14.10 11.82
N SER A 43 -1.27 15.26 11.18
CA SER A 43 -2.02 16.47 11.52
C SER A 43 -1.94 17.32 10.24
N GLY A 44 -3.11 17.63 9.69
CA GLY A 44 -3.29 18.16 8.32
C GLY A 44 -2.55 19.47 8.00
N PRO A 45 -2.70 19.98 6.76
CA PRO A 45 -3.99 20.54 6.36
C PRO A 45 -4.47 20.18 4.94
N THR A 46 -5.78 20.43 4.77
CA THR A 46 -6.67 20.14 3.66
C THR A 46 -6.42 20.99 2.41
N ILE A 47 -6.78 20.40 1.27
CA ILE A 47 -6.79 20.91 -0.10
C ILE A 47 -7.87 22.00 -0.25
N ALA A 48 -7.55 23.10 -0.93
CA ALA A 48 -8.52 24.05 -1.45
C ALA A 48 -8.77 23.83 -2.96
N SER A 49 -10.01 24.08 -3.33
CA SER A 49 -10.69 23.90 -4.62
C SER A 49 -9.90 24.28 -5.88
N MET A 50 -9.99 23.43 -6.89
CA MET A 50 -9.92 23.81 -8.31
C MET A 50 -11.24 23.45 -9.00
N PRO A 51 -11.67 24.22 -10.02
CA PRO A 51 -12.93 23.98 -10.69
C PRO A 51 -12.91 22.66 -11.46
N THR A 52 -14.02 21.93 -11.36
CA THR A 52 -14.32 20.70 -12.10
C THR A 52 -14.09 20.89 -13.59
N PRO A 53 -13.23 20.10 -14.26
CA PRO A 53 -13.43 19.84 -15.68
C PRO A 53 -14.40 18.67 -15.82
N MET A 54 -15.42 18.91 -16.64
CA MET A 54 -16.30 17.91 -17.24
C MET A 54 -15.50 16.67 -17.70
N LEU A 55 -16.13 15.50 -17.58
CA LEU A 55 -15.75 14.23 -18.21
C LEU A 55 -14.95 14.43 -19.51
N GLY A 56 -13.66 14.11 -19.48
CA GLY A 56 -12.79 14.22 -20.65
C GLY A 56 -11.39 13.64 -20.40
N THR A 57 -11.15 12.47 -20.99
CA THR A 57 -9.85 11.83 -21.31
C THR A 57 -8.69 11.97 -20.31
N PHE A 58 -8.37 10.86 -19.65
CA PHE A 58 -7.05 10.62 -19.05
C PHE A 58 -5.96 10.85 -20.11
N ASP A 59 -5.12 11.87 -19.94
CA ASP A 59 -3.89 12.04 -20.72
C ASP A 59 -2.70 12.23 -19.75
N PRO A 60 -1.58 11.48 -19.88
CA PRO A 60 -0.52 11.49 -18.90
C PRO A 60 0.60 12.43 -19.33
N MET A 61 0.54 13.72 -18.97
CA MET A 61 1.73 14.61 -18.87
C MET A 61 1.36 15.89 -18.08
N ILE A 62 2.13 16.20 -17.04
CA ILE A 62 1.94 17.38 -16.17
C ILE A 62 2.74 18.56 -16.74
N ASP A 63 2.07 19.69 -17.01
CA ASP A 63 2.68 20.98 -17.36
C ASP A 63 3.26 21.66 -16.10
N PRO A 64 4.55 22.08 -16.07
CA PRO A 64 5.19 22.69 -14.90
C PRO A 64 4.88 24.17 -14.62
N SER A 65 4.03 24.85 -15.40
CA SER A 65 3.95 26.32 -15.38
C SER A 65 2.91 26.97 -14.44
N LEU A 66 2.08 26.21 -13.73
CA LEU A 66 1.05 26.79 -12.84
C LEU A 66 1.55 26.97 -11.40
N GLY A 67 2.42 27.96 -11.21
CA GLY A 67 2.87 28.44 -9.90
C GLY A 67 2.14 29.71 -9.45
N ALA A 68 1.68 29.68 -8.19
CA ALA A 68 1.37 30.78 -7.25
C ALA A 68 0.01 31.51 -7.34
N SER A 69 -0.77 31.44 -6.24
CA SER A 69 -1.14 32.63 -5.43
C SER A 69 -1.97 32.34 -4.15
N ALA A 70 -1.62 33.10 -3.09
CA ALA A 70 -2.41 33.58 -1.93
C ALA A 70 -2.77 32.64 -0.73
N PRO A 71 -2.84 33.19 0.51
CA PRO A 71 -2.74 32.42 1.75
C PRO A 71 -4.08 31.80 2.18
N ALA A 72 -4.07 30.50 2.51
CA ALA A 72 -5.25 29.73 2.91
C ALA A 72 -5.55 29.86 4.42
N GLN A 73 -6.80 30.18 4.77
CA GLN A 73 -7.36 29.91 6.08
C GLN A 73 -7.83 28.46 6.15
N ALA A 74 -7.41 27.72 7.18
CA ALA A 74 -7.63 26.28 7.33
C ALA A 74 -9.07 25.98 7.79
N ALA A 75 -9.82 25.23 6.98
CA ALA A 75 -11.12 24.65 7.37
C ALA A 75 -10.92 23.26 8.03
N ASP A 76 -11.81 22.92 8.96
CA ASP A 76 -11.78 21.69 9.75
C ASP A 76 -12.09 20.43 8.90
N SER A 77 -11.28 19.39 9.02
CA SER A 77 -11.36 18.17 8.18
C SER A 77 -12.66 17.38 8.40
N HIS A 78 -13.27 17.48 9.58
CA HIS A 78 -14.54 16.82 9.88
C HIS A 78 -15.70 17.41 9.07
N VAL A 79 -15.66 18.72 8.80
CA VAL A 79 -16.68 19.42 8.01
C VAL A 79 -16.57 19.04 6.53
N VAL A 80 -15.34 18.95 6.02
CA VAL A 80 -15.06 18.58 4.61
C VAL A 80 -15.48 17.14 4.32
N ASN A 81 -15.21 16.20 5.25
CA ASN A 81 -15.62 14.80 5.06
C ASN A 81 -17.14 14.62 5.10
N HIS A 82 -17.85 15.38 5.94
CA HIS A 82 -19.32 15.35 5.98
C HIS A 82 -19.93 15.82 4.66
N GLN A 83 -19.48 16.96 4.14
CA GLN A 83 -19.96 17.51 2.87
C GLN A 83 -19.75 16.55 1.70
N LEU A 84 -18.55 15.96 1.59
CA LEU A 84 -18.25 14.97 0.54
C LEU A 84 -19.10 13.71 0.67
N SER A 85 -19.50 13.33 1.89
CA SER A 85 -20.35 12.15 2.10
C SER A 85 -21.81 12.38 1.68
N GLU A 86 -22.28 13.62 1.72
CA GLU A 86 -23.62 14.02 1.24
C GLU A 86 -23.70 14.10 -0.29
N GLU A 87 -22.56 14.25 -0.97
CA GLU A 87 -22.48 14.30 -2.44
C GLU A 87 -22.49 12.91 -3.09
N ILE A 88 -22.30 11.83 -2.32
CA ILE A 88 -22.29 10.46 -2.86
C ILE A 88 -23.72 9.95 -2.99
N ASP A 89 -24.11 9.64 -4.23
CA ASP A 89 -25.38 9.00 -4.54
C ASP A 89 -25.31 7.48 -4.27
N PHE A 90 -25.48 7.10 -3.00
CA PHE A 90 -25.51 5.69 -2.59
C PHE A 90 -26.69 4.92 -3.20
N GLN A 91 -27.79 5.60 -3.53
CA GLN A 91 -28.95 4.98 -4.13
C GLN A 91 -28.63 4.46 -5.53
N SER A 92 -27.86 5.20 -6.34
CA SER A 92 -27.43 4.71 -7.66
C SER A 92 -26.26 3.72 -7.63
N ILE A 93 -25.40 3.78 -6.61
CA ILE A 93 -24.17 2.98 -6.55
C ILE A 93 -24.37 1.62 -5.87
N LEU A 94 -25.19 1.54 -4.81
CA LEU A 94 -25.30 0.32 -4.01
C LEU A 94 -26.38 -0.64 -4.54
N PRO A 95 -26.15 -1.96 -4.44
CA PRO A 95 -27.20 -2.94 -4.63
C PRO A 95 -28.39 -2.67 -3.69
N ALA A 96 -29.62 -2.81 -4.20
CA ALA A 96 -30.89 -2.55 -3.51
C ALA A 96 -31.35 -1.09 -3.42
N HIS A 97 -30.59 -0.12 -3.95
CA HIS A 97 -31.01 1.29 -4.07
C HIS A 97 -31.55 1.90 -2.76
N PRO A 98 -30.78 1.83 -1.65
CA PRO A 98 -31.27 2.27 -0.34
C PRO A 98 -31.51 3.79 -0.30
N GLU A 99 -32.55 4.19 0.43
CA GLU A 99 -32.80 5.60 0.74
C GLU A 99 -31.86 6.07 1.86
N PRO A 100 -31.58 7.37 1.99
CA PRO A 100 -30.73 7.90 3.07
C PRO A 100 -31.18 7.52 4.50
N SER A 101 -32.46 7.22 4.70
CA SER A 101 -32.99 6.72 5.98
C SER A 101 -32.61 5.28 6.31
N ASP A 102 -32.19 4.50 5.31
CA ASP A 102 -31.94 3.06 5.45
C ASP A 102 -30.52 2.74 5.97
N TYR A 103 -29.64 3.75 6.03
CA TYR A 103 -28.26 3.57 6.47
C TYR A 103 -27.79 4.70 7.39
N LYS A 104 -26.68 4.42 8.10
CA LYS A 104 -25.97 5.42 8.90
C LYS A 104 -24.50 5.40 8.52
N ILE A 105 -23.99 6.52 8.03
CA ILE A 105 -22.56 6.70 7.76
C ILE A 105 -21.85 6.81 9.11
N VAL A 106 -21.03 5.81 9.45
CA VAL A 106 -20.27 5.77 10.70
C VAL A 106 -18.90 6.44 10.59
N ASN A 107 -18.32 6.43 9.40
CA ASN A 107 -17.02 7.03 9.11
C ASN A 107 -16.93 7.33 7.60
N PHE A 108 -16.32 8.46 7.26
CA PHE A 108 -16.00 8.82 5.89
C PHE A 108 -14.62 9.47 5.86
N SER A 109 -13.69 8.86 5.11
CA SER A 109 -12.30 9.30 5.03
C SER A 109 -11.79 9.09 3.61
N PRO A 110 -11.90 10.08 2.72
CA PRO A 110 -11.36 9.99 1.37
C PRO A 110 -9.82 9.96 1.43
N TYR A 111 -9.20 9.14 0.58
CA TYR A 111 -7.74 9.05 0.48
C TYR A 111 -7.30 8.94 -0.98
N LYS A 112 -6.07 9.39 -1.24
CA LYS A 112 -5.43 9.23 -2.55
C LYS A 112 -4.78 7.85 -2.63
N VAL A 113 -5.02 7.17 -3.74
CA VAL A 113 -4.39 5.87 -4.03
C VAL A 113 -3.08 6.07 -4.78
N HIS A 114 -2.12 5.18 -4.53
CA HIS A 114 -0.79 5.23 -5.10
C HIS A 114 -0.31 3.85 -5.57
N GLN A 115 0.66 3.85 -6.47
CA GLN A 115 1.50 2.69 -6.81
C GLN A 115 2.95 3.15 -6.69
N ARG A 116 3.60 2.87 -5.57
CA ARG A 116 4.96 3.34 -5.27
C ARG A 116 5.79 2.23 -4.63
N LEU A 117 7.07 2.20 -4.97
CA LEU A 117 8.05 1.29 -4.40
C LEU A 117 9.31 2.06 -4.06
N ALA A 118 9.85 1.84 -2.88
CA ALA A 118 11.15 2.34 -2.46
C ALA A 118 12.26 1.85 -3.41
N LYS A 119 13.21 2.74 -3.77
CA LYS A 119 14.33 2.35 -4.65
C LYS A 119 15.20 1.27 -4.01
N LYS A 120 15.33 1.29 -2.68
CA LYS A 120 15.95 0.24 -1.87
C LYS A 120 15.10 0.02 -0.63
N MET A 121 14.97 -1.23 -0.19
CA MET A 121 14.37 -1.59 1.10
C MET A 121 15.43 -1.78 2.19
N ARG A 122 16.72 -1.69 1.84
CA ARG A 122 17.83 -1.68 2.79
C ARG A 122 18.83 -0.56 2.48
N VAL A 123 19.28 0.16 3.51
CA VAL A 123 20.48 1.00 3.49
C VAL A 123 21.25 0.83 4.79
N GLY A 124 22.36 0.09 4.75
CA GLY A 124 23.12 -0.25 5.97
C GLY A 124 22.26 -1.06 6.94
N ARG A 125 21.99 -0.49 8.12
CA ARG A 125 21.12 -1.07 9.17
C ARG A 125 19.66 -0.64 9.08
N PHE A 126 19.31 0.22 8.11
CA PHE A 126 17.94 0.63 7.85
C PHE A 126 17.22 -0.36 6.96
N LEU A 127 16.05 -0.80 7.40
CA LEU A 127 15.20 -1.75 6.71
C LEU A 127 13.80 -1.15 6.59
N LEU A 128 13.23 -1.21 5.40
CA LEU A 128 11.85 -0.79 5.13
C LEU A 128 10.98 -2.03 4.91
N ALA A 129 9.74 -1.97 5.38
CA ALA A 129 8.73 -2.99 5.18
C ALA A 129 7.33 -2.35 5.10
N ALA A 130 6.37 -3.07 4.52
CA ALA A 130 4.97 -2.63 4.41
C ALA A 130 4.86 -1.23 3.76
N ASP A 131 3.96 -0.37 4.26
CA ASP A 131 3.69 0.96 3.69
C ASP A 131 4.91 1.89 3.64
N ALA A 132 5.93 1.63 4.47
CA ALA A 132 7.20 2.36 4.41
C ALA A 132 8.05 1.95 3.19
N ALA A 133 7.90 0.71 2.70
CA ALA A 133 8.61 0.20 1.55
C ALA A 133 7.82 0.35 0.25
N HIS A 134 6.50 0.17 0.28
CA HIS A 134 5.67 0.20 -0.91
C HIS A 134 4.23 0.62 -0.60
N LEU A 135 3.58 1.23 -1.58
CA LEU A 135 2.17 1.61 -1.53
C LEU A 135 1.50 1.04 -2.75
N CYS A 136 0.38 0.35 -2.56
CA CYS A 136 -0.48 -0.07 -3.66
C CYS A 136 -1.94 0.33 -3.38
N ASN A 137 -2.73 0.41 -4.44
CA ASN A 137 -4.15 0.66 -4.29
C ASN A 137 -4.82 -0.56 -3.60
N PRO A 138 -5.90 -0.35 -2.83
CA PRO A 138 -6.47 -1.40 -1.99
C PRO A 138 -7.24 -2.46 -2.80
N PHE A 139 -7.50 -2.23 -4.09
CA PHE A 139 -8.30 -3.14 -4.91
C PHE A 139 -7.49 -4.41 -5.23
N GLY A 140 -7.83 -5.48 -4.53
CA GLY A 140 -7.12 -6.76 -4.55
C GLY A 140 -6.46 -7.16 -3.22
N GLY A 141 -6.50 -6.31 -2.19
CA GLY A 141 -6.07 -6.67 -0.83
C GLY A 141 -4.57 -6.97 -0.67
N LEU A 142 -3.73 -6.50 -1.61
CA LEU A 142 -2.31 -6.86 -1.66
C LEU A 142 -1.40 -5.98 -0.77
N GLY A 143 -1.88 -4.83 -0.29
CA GLY A 143 -1.10 -3.95 0.60
C GLY A 143 -0.83 -4.61 1.96
N LEU A 144 -1.90 -4.97 2.69
CA LEU A 144 -1.80 -5.65 3.98
C LEU A 144 -1.08 -7.00 3.86
N THR A 145 -1.46 -7.80 2.86
CA THR A 145 -0.84 -9.11 2.60
C THR A 145 0.66 -8.96 2.32
N GLY A 146 1.04 -7.96 1.51
CA GLY A 146 2.44 -7.64 1.23
C GLY A 146 3.21 -7.28 2.48
N GLY A 147 2.65 -6.41 3.33
CA GLY A 147 3.26 -6.01 4.60
C GLY A 147 3.49 -7.16 5.57
N ILE A 148 2.53 -8.08 5.72
CA ILE A 148 2.69 -9.27 6.58
C ILE A 148 3.86 -10.13 6.10
N VAL A 149 3.95 -10.38 4.79
CA VAL A 149 5.03 -11.20 4.22
C VAL A 149 6.38 -10.47 4.26
N ASP A 150 6.40 -9.14 4.14
CA ASP A 150 7.62 -8.34 4.31
C ASP A 150 8.20 -8.52 5.72
N VAL A 151 7.35 -8.39 6.75
CA VAL A 151 7.77 -8.51 8.15
C VAL A 151 8.17 -9.95 8.48
N GLY A 152 7.42 -10.95 7.98
CA GLY A 152 7.80 -12.35 8.11
C GLY A 152 9.16 -12.66 7.48
N GLY A 153 9.41 -12.16 6.27
CA GLY A 153 10.71 -12.33 5.62
C GLY A 153 11.86 -11.63 6.35
N LEU A 154 11.63 -10.44 6.91
CA LEU A 154 12.63 -9.79 7.77
C LEU A 154 12.90 -10.58 9.04
N LEU A 155 11.87 -11.15 9.65
CA LEU A 155 12.02 -11.97 10.85
C LEU A 155 12.94 -13.16 10.56
N ASP A 156 12.74 -13.88 9.46
CA ASP A 156 13.62 -14.96 9.03
C ASP A 156 15.07 -14.44 8.86
N CYS A 157 15.27 -13.38 8.08
CA CYS A 157 16.60 -12.81 7.87
C CYS A 157 17.32 -12.45 9.18
N LEU A 158 16.63 -11.75 10.08
CA LEU A 158 17.20 -11.31 11.36
C LEU A 158 17.43 -12.49 12.32
N ALA A 159 16.55 -13.48 12.33
CA ALA A 159 16.72 -14.69 13.12
C ALA A 159 17.92 -15.52 12.65
N GLY A 160 18.12 -15.62 11.33
CA GLY A 160 19.29 -16.27 10.73
C GLY A 160 20.60 -15.58 11.13
N ILE A 161 20.65 -14.25 11.07
CA ILE A 161 21.80 -13.45 11.52
C ILE A 161 22.06 -13.66 13.01
N TYR A 162 21.02 -13.52 13.84
CA TYR A 162 21.12 -13.67 15.29
C TYR A 162 21.64 -15.05 15.70
N SER A 163 21.19 -16.09 15.00
CA SER A 163 21.58 -17.48 15.27
C SER A 163 22.92 -17.88 14.63
N GLY A 164 23.61 -16.97 13.94
CA GLY A 164 24.84 -17.24 13.21
C GLY A 164 24.67 -18.07 11.93
N GLN A 165 23.43 -18.36 11.54
CA GLN A 165 23.07 -19.17 10.38
C GLN A 165 23.15 -18.38 9.08
N ALA A 166 23.09 -17.05 9.10
CA ALA A 166 23.26 -16.20 7.93
C ALA A 166 24.19 -15.02 8.23
N ASP A 167 24.84 -14.47 7.20
CA ASP A 167 25.54 -13.19 7.30
C ASP A 167 24.58 -12.04 6.97
N GLU A 168 25.03 -10.79 7.14
CA GLU A 168 24.20 -9.61 6.87
C GLU A 168 23.80 -9.47 5.37
N ASP A 169 24.38 -10.25 4.46
CA ASP A 169 24.06 -10.25 3.02
C ASP A 169 22.64 -10.78 2.72
N ILE A 170 22.07 -11.61 3.59
CA ILE A 170 20.68 -12.07 3.48
C ILE A 170 19.67 -10.90 3.47
N LEU A 171 20.02 -9.76 4.07
CA LEU A 171 19.20 -8.55 4.04
C LEU A 171 19.24 -7.84 2.67
N ASP A 172 20.29 -8.04 1.86
CA ASP A 172 20.30 -7.59 0.46
C ASP A 172 19.43 -8.49 -0.42
N ILE A 173 19.41 -9.79 -0.10
CA ILE A 173 18.47 -10.75 -0.72
C ILE A 173 17.04 -10.35 -0.39
N TYR A 174 16.75 -9.96 0.85
CA TYR A 174 15.46 -9.42 1.26
C TYR A 174 15.03 -8.24 0.37
N ASP A 175 15.86 -7.20 0.25
CA ASP A 175 15.55 -6.05 -0.61
C ASP A 175 15.23 -6.48 -2.04
N SER A 176 16.11 -7.27 -2.65
CA SER A 176 15.96 -7.73 -4.03
C SER A 176 14.66 -8.54 -4.23
N VAL A 177 14.41 -9.52 -3.36
CA VAL A 177 13.23 -10.39 -3.45
C VAL A 177 11.96 -9.60 -3.26
N ARG A 178 11.86 -8.76 -2.21
CA ARG A 178 10.61 -8.04 -1.91
C ARG A 178 10.27 -7.01 -2.98
N ARG A 179 11.25 -6.25 -3.49
CA ARG A 179 11.04 -5.36 -4.64
C ARG A 179 10.64 -6.12 -5.89
N SER A 180 11.20 -7.31 -6.13
CA SER A 180 10.82 -8.16 -7.26
C SER A 180 9.37 -8.64 -7.14
N LYS A 181 8.94 -9.11 -5.95
CA LYS A 181 7.54 -9.50 -5.69
C LYS A 181 6.58 -8.33 -5.88
N TYR A 182 6.95 -7.13 -5.45
CA TYR A 182 6.13 -5.95 -5.70
C TYR A 182 5.94 -5.70 -7.21
N ASN A 183 7.03 -5.65 -7.97
CA ASN A 183 6.99 -5.32 -9.40
C ASN A 183 6.31 -6.40 -10.26
N THR A 184 6.44 -7.66 -9.89
CA THR A 184 5.94 -8.80 -10.69
C THR A 184 4.55 -9.27 -10.27
N ILE A 185 4.09 -8.92 -9.07
CA ILE A 185 2.82 -9.39 -8.51
C ILE A 185 1.98 -8.21 -8.02
N VAL A 186 2.44 -7.49 -6.99
CA VAL A 186 1.61 -6.48 -6.30
C VAL A 186 1.15 -5.38 -7.25
N ASN A 187 2.10 -4.73 -7.93
CA ASN A 187 1.82 -3.62 -8.84
C ASN A 187 0.93 -4.03 -10.03
N PRO A 188 1.27 -5.07 -10.83
CA PRO A 188 0.45 -5.45 -11.97
C PRO A 188 -0.94 -5.96 -11.56
N THR A 189 -1.04 -6.75 -10.49
CA THR A 189 -2.34 -7.28 -10.04
C THR A 189 -3.24 -6.18 -9.50
N SER A 190 -2.77 -5.35 -8.57
CA SER A 190 -3.59 -4.26 -8.01
C SER A 190 -3.92 -3.20 -9.07
N SER A 191 -3.00 -2.87 -9.98
CA SER A 191 -3.28 -1.96 -11.09
C SER A 191 -4.27 -2.55 -12.10
N GLY A 192 -4.21 -3.86 -12.36
CA GLY A 192 -5.21 -4.54 -13.17
C GLY A 192 -6.59 -4.48 -12.54
N ASN A 193 -6.69 -4.78 -11.24
CA ASN A 193 -7.95 -4.80 -10.51
C ASN A 193 -8.65 -3.44 -10.47
N ILE A 194 -7.91 -2.35 -10.20
CA ILE A 194 -8.53 -1.02 -10.19
C ILE A 194 -9.00 -0.59 -11.59
N ARG A 195 -8.28 -0.97 -12.66
CA ARG A 195 -8.72 -0.72 -14.04
C ARG A 195 -10.02 -1.43 -14.38
N LEU A 196 -10.24 -2.63 -13.85
CA LEU A 196 -11.51 -3.34 -14.05
C LEU A 196 -12.72 -2.56 -13.53
N LEU A 197 -12.54 -1.68 -12.54
CA LEU A 197 -13.62 -0.86 -12.00
C LEU A 197 -13.99 0.33 -12.89
N PHE A 198 -13.01 0.87 -13.62
CA PHE A 198 -13.19 2.13 -14.37
C PHE A 198 -13.28 1.96 -15.88
N GLU A 199 -12.68 0.90 -16.44
CA GLU A 199 -12.43 0.78 -17.87
C GLU A 199 -13.23 -0.35 -18.54
N GLN A 200 -14.02 -1.13 -17.78
CA GLN A 200 -14.77 -2.28 -18.31
C GLN A 200 -16.16 -1.89 -18.80
N ASN A 201 -16.54 -2.40 -19.97
CA ASN A 201 -17.93 -2.42 -20.41
C ASN A 201 -18.67 -3.54 -19.66
N PRO A 202 -19.75 -3.25 -18.91
CA PRO A 202 -20.46 -4.26 -18.12
C PRO A 202 -20.99 -5.42 -18.97
N GLU A 203 -21.39 -5.16 -20.21
CA GLU A 203 -21.96 -6.19 -21.11
C GLU A 203 -20.90 -7.18 -21.61
N THR A 204 -19.64 -6.75 -21.69
CA THR A 204 -18.53 -7.59 -22.21
C THR A 204 -17.48 -7.96 -21.18
N ALA A 205 -17.65 -7.54 -19.92
CA ALA A 205 -16.64 -7.66 -18.88
C ALA A 205 -16.13 -9.11 -18.69
N LEU A 206 -17.02 -10.10 -18.80
CA LEU A 206 -16.66 -11.51 -18.68
C LEU A 206 -15.84 -12.02 -19.89
N GLN A 207 -16.03 -11.45 -21.08
CA GLN A 207 -15.25 -11.80 -22.28
C GLN A 207 -13.91 -11.06 -22.35
N ASP A 208 -13.78 -9.92 -21.69
CA ASP A 208 -12.59 -9.09 -21.79
C ASP A 208 -11.60 -9.29 -20.63
N SER A 209 -12.06 -9.88 -19.51
CA SER A 209 -11.24 -10.06 -18.30
C SER A 209 -10.95 -11.53 -17.97
N ASP A 210 -9.67 -11.90 -18.00
CA ASP A 210 -9.19 -13.21 -17.51
C ASP A 210 -9.52 -13.43 -16.03
N LEU A 211 -9.47 -12.37 -15.22
CA LEU A 211 -9.79 -12.46 -13.79
C LEU A 211 -11.27 -12.80 -13.60
N LEU A 212 -12.17 -12.10 -14.29
CA LEU A 212 -13.61 -12.36 -14.16
C LEU A 212 -13.99 -13.74 -14.70
N ARG A 213 -13.35 -14.20 -15.78
CA ARG A 213 -13.50 -15.60 -16.23
C ARG A 213 -13.05 -16.60 -15.18
N ALA A 214 -11.88 -16.37 -14.58
CA ALA A 214 -11.37 -17.26 -13.54
C ALA A 214 -12.30 -17.28 -12.31
N CYS A 215 -12.80 -16.12 -11.88
CA CYS A 215 -13.80 -16.03 -10.82
C CYS A 215 -15.09 -16.79 -11.18
N LYS A 216 -15.58 -16.65 -12.42
CA LYS A 216 -16.79 -17.35 -12.87
C LYS A 216 -16.59 -18.86 -12.92
N ALA A 217 -15.44 -19.33 -13.41
CA ALA A 217 -15.12 -20.75 -13.43
C ALA A 217 -14.99 -21.34 -12.02
N ALA A 218 -14.45 -20.58 -11.07
CA ALA A 218 -14.33 -20.99 -9.67
C ALA A 218 -15.68 -21.28 -8.98
N GLU A 219 -16.79 -20.74 -9.48
CA GLU A 219 -18.13 -21.07 -8.95
C GLU A 219 -18.44 -22.57 -9.03
N THR A 220 -17.87 -23.26 -10.02
CA THR A 220 -18.18 -24.66 -10.33
C THR A 220 -16.98 -25.58 -10.37
N ASP A 221 -15.76 -25.05 -10.45
CA ASP A 221 -14.51 -25.83 -10.53
C ASP A 221 -13.69 -25.68 -9.23
N PRO A 222 -13.63 -26.73 -8.39
CA PRO A 222 -12.82 -26.72 -7.17
C PRO A 222 -11.31 -26.53 -7.41
N ALA A 223 -10.77 -27.00 -8.54
CA ALA A 223 -9.35 -26.85 -8.85
C ALA A 223 -9.01 -25.38 -9.15
N VAL A 224 -9.90 -24.67 -9.84
CA VAL A 224 -9.76 -23.22 -10.07
C VAL A 224 -9.91 -22.45 -8.75
N THR A 225 -10.86 -22.85 -7.90
CA THR A 225 -11.03 -22.27 -6.56
C THR A 225 -9.76 -22.38 -5.73
N GLU A 226 -9.18 -23.59 -5.64
CA GLU A 226 -7.95 -23.82 -4.91
C GLU A 226 -6.78 -22.98 -5.48
N LYS A 227 -6.65 -22.93 -6.81
CA LYS A 227 -5.64 -22.12 -7.48
C LYS A 227 -5.76 -20.62 -7.16
N LEU A 228 -6.98 -20.09 -7.13
CA LEU A 228 -7.23 -18.69 -6.77
C LEU A 228 -6.94 -18.43 -5.28
N ALA A 229 -7.37 -19.33 -4.39
CA ALA A 229 -7.11 -19.22 -2.96
C ALA A 229 -5.60 -19.18 -2.64
N LYS A 230 -4.80 -19.98 -3.36
CA LYS A 230 -3.34 -20.03 -3.22
C LYS A 230 -2.60 -18.92 -3.96
N ALA A 231 -3.29 -18.05 -4.69
CA ALA A 231 -2.63 -17.01 -5.49
C ALA A 231 -1.78 -16.05 -4.62
N ALA A 232 -2.22 -15.79 -3.38
CA ALA A 232 -1.49 -14.95 -2.42
C ALA A 232 -0.16 -15.58 -1.94
N GLU A 233 -0.04 -16.91 -1.97
CA GLU A 233 1.19 -17.63 -1.61
C GLU A 233 2.35 -17.25 -2.54
N ARG A 234 2.05 -16.78 -3.76
CA ARG A 234 3.06 -16.29 -4.70
C ARG A 234 3.83 -15.09 -4.16
N LEU A 235 3.30 -14.36 -3.19
CA LEU A 235 4.02 -13.28 -2.51
C LEU A 235 5.05 -13.80 -1.52
N GLN A 236 4.89 -15.02 -1.02
CA GLN A 236 5.81 -15.61 -0.05
C GLN A 236 7.16 -15.92 -0.68
N TYR A 237 8.17 -15.93 0.18
CA TYR A 237 9.52 -16.34 -0.13
C TYR A 237 10.15 -16.87 1.16
N ASP A 238 10.65 -18.09 1.12
CA ASP A 238 11.32 -18.71 2.25
C ASP A 238 12.75 -18.16 2.34
N PHE A 239 13.07 -17.32 3.32
CA PHE A 239 14.43 -16.81 3.48
C PHE A 239 15.36 -17.80 4.20
N THR A 240 14.80 -18.80 4.89
CA THR A 240 15.59 -19.82 5.60
C THR A 240 16.38 -20.72 4.64
N GLN A 241 15.99 -20.77 3.37
CA GLN A 241 16.76 -21.45 2.32
C GLN A 241 18.17 -20.88 2.12
N HIS A 242 18.44 -19.65 2.60
CA HIS A 242 19.76 -19.01 2.53
C HIS A 242 20.60 -19.23 3.79
N TYR A 243 20.13 -20.02 4.75
CA TYR A 243 20.89 -20.35 5.94
C TYR A 243 22.04 -21.30 5.60
N ARG A 244 23.17 -21.08 6.26
CA ARG A 244 24.30 -21.99 6.28
C ARG A 244 23.91 -23.21 7.12
N THR A 245 23.91 -24.38 6.47
CA THR A 245 23.82 -25.69 7.11
C THR A 245 25.07 -26.06 7.87
#